data_AF-G9ZMF4-F1
#
_entry.id   AF-G9ZMF4-F1
#
_cell.length_a   1.000
_cell.length_b   1.000
_cell.length_c   1.000
_cell.angle_alpha   90.00
_cell.angle_beta   90.00
_cell.angle_gamma   90.00
#
_symmetry.space_group_name_H-M   'P 1'
#
loop_
_entity.id
_entity.type
_entity.pdbx_description
1 polymer ?
#
loop_
_entity_poly.entity_id
_entity_poly.type
_entity_poly.pdbx_seq_one_letter_code
_entity_poly.pdbx_strand_id
1 'polypeptide(L)'
;MCFQPLDLFWHGMQLPVWYPYRFSFIFSFWMIITAFSAFQDIVKHGLHWQPFTISTAIVILGMIVIGFQIKSLEYLNATNYIWGWIYLILSIGVIGFYGLYQRNNILPIAVAILMTGEMSLNFVNSLNNISYLNNTDYTKFAAVTRKAVDQVKQSDGGFYRMGETFSRTKNDALTGDYNGGSVFSSTLESATSTFFGDIGQPNGDAYVFYSNGTRFTDALLGMKYWLNERPVSNNQQLKNLPQFLSPLTSKPDLSQYQLKSQTQLINTYQNPSALPIGFASPTKSLKSTRVPNDPVTYQNQLANQLDPTIGNLFEHVQYRDPQYHNIYPVLNLNNAVLRKKNMMAQSYVTVKIPIKKNTSYYMTMGPNIADKQLTVLVNGNNLTQFRPSKKTVVANIATGGTGNDTVTVKFFANTNDVWLQNVNFYQINQQKMTKLTNALKSTPYNVTKWNNHRLSGTINIKRANQSLTTTIPYSKGWHVKVDNHAVTPRKWGRMFISVPISKGSHHVTFTYWPQGLGTGILISILGIGYLFIENQWKRRHHS
;
A
#
# COMPACT_ATOMS: atom_id res chain seq x y z
N MET A 1 -21.28 16.79 -14.97
CA MET A 1 -21.80 17.67 -13.91
C MET A 1 -20.63 18.51 -13.44
N CYS A 2 -20.58 19.81 -13.73
CA CYS A 2 -19.38 20.64 -13.50
C CYS A 2 -19.61 21.73 -12.44
N PHE A 3 -20.63 21.58 -11.59
CA PHE A 3 -20.95 22.56 -10.55
C PHE A 3 -20.49 22.06 -9.19
N GLN A 4 -19.37 22.62 -8.74
CA GLN A 4 -18.68 22.20 -7.52
C GLN A 4 -19.56 22.16 -6.26
N PRO A 5 -20.50 23.11 -6.02
CA PRO A 5 -21.38 23.03 -4.86
C PRO A 5 -22.29 21.80 -4.85
N LEU A 6 -22.78 21.36 -6.02
CA LEU A 6 -23.60 20.16 -6.13
C LEU A 6 -22.76 18.90 -5.92
N ASP A 7 -21.54 18.86 -6.48
CA ASP A 7 -20.59 17.75 -6.27
C ASP A 7 -20.22 17.62 -4.78
N LEU A 8 -19.98 18.75 -4.11
CA LEU A 8 -19.71 18.82 -2.67
C LEU A 8 -20.91 18.32 -1.84
N PHE A 9 -22.12 18.77 -2.16
CA PHE A 9 -23.35 18.33 -1.48
C PHE A 9 -23.56 16.82 -1.64
N TRP A 10 -23.41 16.30 -2.86
CA TRP A 10 -23.59 14.88 -3.16
C TRP A 10 -22.53 14.00 -2.48
N HIS A 11 -21.35 14.56 -2.22
CA HIS A 11 -20.30 13.91 -1.45
C HIS A 11 -20.38 14.12 0.06
N GLY A 12 -21.53 14.56 0.60
CA GLY A 12 -21.71 14.71 2.04
C GLY A 12 -20.85 15.83 2.63
N MET A 13 -20.68 16.92 1.87
CA MET A 13 -19.86 18.09 2.22
C MET A 13 -18.35 17.85 2.27
N GLN A 14 -17.85 16.83 1.56
CA GLN A 14 -16.43 16.57 1.38
C GLN A 14 -16.07 16.50 -0.11
N LEU A 15 -14.98 17.13 -0.55
CA LEU A 15 -14.57 16.98 -1.95
C LEU A 15 -14.05 15.55 -2.23
N PRO A 16 -14.40 14.95 -3.38
CA PRO A 16 -13.88 13.64 -3.76
C PRO A 16 -12.38 13.65 -3.97
N VAL A 17 -11.74 12.55 -3.59
CA VAL A 17 -10.32 12.32 -3.89
C VAL A 17 -10.21 11.42 -5.14
N TRP A 18 -9.28 11.77 -6.04
CA TRP A 18 -8.85 11.04 -7.25
C TRP A 18 -9.82 10.83 -8.42
N TYR A 19 -11.12 11.15 -8.28
CA TYR A 19 -12.07 11.16 -9.42
C TYR A 19 -13.16 12.20 -9.16
N PRO A 20 -12.99 13.45 -9.64
CA PRO A 20 -14.06 14.44 -9.59
C PRO A 20 -15.22 13.97 -10.48
N TYR A 21 -16.46 14.27 -10.08
CA TYR A 21 -17.66 14.01 -10.88
C TYR A 21 -17.95 12.53 -11.18
N ARG A 22 -17.64 11.63 -10.24
CA ARG A 22 -17.96 10.19 -10.34
C ARG A 22 -19.46 9.88 -10.49
N PHE A 23 -20.33 10.87 -10.28
CA PHE A 23 -21.76 10.82 -10.53
C PHE A 23 -22.16 11.24 -11.94
N SER A 24 -21.19 11.47 -12.84
CA SER A 24 -21.44 11.80 -14.25
C SER A 24 -22.36 10.78 -14.93
N PHE A 25 -22.32 9.51 -14.51
CA PHE A 25 -23.21 8.46 -15.00
C PHE A 25 -24.69 8.80 -14.83
N ILE A 26 -25.10 9.52 -13.78
CA ILE A 26 -26.50 9.91 -13.57
C ILE A 26 -26.94 10.86 -14.69
N PHE A 27 -26.10 11.85 -15.01
CA PHE A 27 -26.36 12.76 -16.12
C PHE A 27 -26.35 12.02 -17.46
N SER A 28 -25.40 11.10 -17.67
CA SER A 28 -25.35 10.25 -18.87
C SER A 28 -26.63 9.42 -19.02
N PHE A 29 -27.12 8.76 -17.97
CA PHE A 29 -28.36 7.99 -18.01
C PHE A 29 -29.57 8.87 -18.28
N TRP A 30 -29.65 10.05 -17.66
CA TRP A 30 -30.73 11.00 -17.92
C TRP A 30 -30.73 11.46 -19.39
N MET A 31 -29.56 11.76 -19.96
CA MET A 31 -29.41 12.10 -21.38
C MET A 31 -29.83 10.95 -22.29
N ILE A 32 -29.44 9.71 -21.98
CA ILE A 32 -29.82 8.51 -22.75
C ILE A 32 -31.34 8.29 -22.70
N ILE A 33 -31.98 8.42 -21.52
CA ILE A 33 -33.43 8.28 -21.37
C ILE A 33 -34.18 9.36 -22.15
N THR A 34 -33.68 10.60 -22.11
CA THR A 34 -34.26 11.72 -22.84
C THR A 34 -34.12 11.52 -24.36
N ALA A 35 -32.94 11.10 -24.82
CA ALA A 35 -32.68 10.76 -26.22
C ALA A 35 -33.57 9.61 -26.71
N PHE A 36 -33.75 8.57 -25.89
CA PHE A 36 -34.65 7.47 -26.20
C PHE A 36 -36.11 7.91 -26.30
N SER A 37 -36.58 8.73 -25.36
CA SER A 37 -37.94 9.31 -25.42
C SER A 37 -38.13 10.16 -26.67
N ALA A 38 -37.15 11.01 -27.02
CA ALA A 38 -37.20 11.82 -28.24
C ALA A 38 -37.17 10.95 -29.51
N PHE A 39 -36.36 9.90 -29.54
CA PHE A 39 -36.33 8.96 -30.66
C PHE A 39 -37.65 8.22 -30.82
N GLN A 40 -38.28 7.77 -29.73
CA GLN A 40 -39.62 7.16 -29.78
C GLN A 40 -40.68 8.12 -30.32
N ASP A 41 -40.61 9.40 -29.97
CA ASP A 41 -41.51 10.42 -30.51
C ASP A 41 -41.30 10.61 -32.01
N ILE A 42 -40.05 10.70 -32.47
CA ILE A 42 -39.71 10.78 -33.90
C ILE A 42 -40.21 9.55 -34.67
N VAL A 43 -40.09 8.35 -34.09
CA VAL A 43 -40.60 7.11 -34.70
C VAL A 43 -42.13 7.13 -34.85
N LYS A 44 -42.85 7.70 -33.88
CA LYS A 44 -44.33 7.71 -33.86
C LYS A 44 -44.95 8.83 -34.66
N HIS A 45 -44.39 10.03 -34.58
CA HIS A 45 -45.00 11.26 -35.09
C HIS A 45 -44.17 11.93 -36.20
N GLY A 46 -42.98 11.39 -36.50
CA GLY A 46 -42.05 11.97 -37.45
C GLY A 46 -41.14 13.04 -36.83
N LEU A 47 -40.20 13.56 -37.62
CA LEU A 47 -39.24 14.54 -37.14
C LEU A 47 -39.84 15.95 -37.14
N HIS A 48 -39.88 16.57 -35.97
CA HIS A 48 -40.24 17.98 -35.83
C HIS A 48 -39.04 18.86 -36.20
N TRP A 49 -39.09 19.51 -37.37
CA TRP A 49 -37.95 20.24 -37.92
C TRP A 49 -37.48 21.44 -37.08
N GLN A 50 -38.40 22.19 -36.48
CA GLN A 50 -38.04 23.35 -35.63
C GLN A 50 -37.21 22.96 -34.38
N PRO A 51 -37.65 22.03 -33.50
CA PRO A 51 -36.84 21.62 -32.35
C PRO A 51 -35.57 20.89 -32.77
N PHE A 52 -35.57 20.16 -33.89
CA PHE A 52 -34.38 19.52 -34.43
C PHE A 52 -33.30 20.54 -34.85
N THR A 53 -33.67 21.59 -35.58
CA THR A 53 -32.73 22.63 -36.01
C THR A 53 -32.19 23.44 -34.83
N ILE A 54 -33.04 23.78 -33.85
CA ILE A 54 -32.62 24.47 -32.62
C ILE A 54 -31.63 23.61 -31.84
N SER A 55 -31.95 22.33 -31.62
CA SER A 55 -31.08 21.40 -30.88
C SER A 55 -29.73 21.21 -31.59
N THR A 56 -29.76 21.09 -32.92
CA THR A 56 -28.56 20.98 -33.75
C THR A 56 -27.68 22.24 -33.64
N ALA A 57 -28.28 23.43 -33.71
CA ALA A 57 -27.56 24.69 -33.57
C ALA A 57 -26.88 24.83 -32.20
N ILE A 58 -27.56 24.41 -31.13
CA ILE A 58 -27.00 24.41 -29.77
C ILE A 58 -25.79 23.47 -29.68
N VAL A 59 -25.89 22.26 -30.23
CA VAL A 59 -24.77 21.29 -30.20
C VAL A 59 -23.59 21.78 -31.03
N ILE A 60 -23.84 22.35 -32.22
CA ILE A 60 -22.80 22.95 -33.07
C ILE A 60 -22.10 24.11 -32.34
N LEU A 61 -22.86 25.00 -31.70
CA LEU A 61 -22.30 26.10 -30.90
C LEU A 61 -21.42 25.55 -29.76
N GLY A 62 -21.91 24.53 -29.05
CA GLY A 62 -21.14 23.84 -28.00
C GLY A 62 -19.82 23.26 -28.53
N MET A 63 -19.83 22.60 -29.68
CA MET A 63 -18.63 22.08 -30.33
C MET A 63 -17.65 23.19 -30.69
N ILE A 64 -18.13 24.31 -31.23
CA ILE A 64 -17.28 25.48 -31.55
C ILE A 64 -16.61 26.05 -30.29
N VAL A 65 -17.38 26.22 -29.20
CA VAL A 65 -16.84 26.70 -27.91
C VAL A 65 -15.76 25.74 -27.38
N ILE A 66 -15.99 24.43 -27.44
CA ILE A 66 -15.00 23.41 -27.07
C ILE A 66 -13.73 23.56 -27.92
N GLY A 67 -13.86 23.82 -29.22
CA GLY A 67 -12.73 24.06 -30.12
C GLY A 67 -11.84 25.23 -29.69
N PHE A 68 -12.43 26.34 -29.26
CA PHE A 68 -11.69 27.48 -28.71
C PHE A 68 -10.97 27.15 -27.40
N GLN A 69 -11.47 26.18 -26.65
CA GLN A 69 -10.94 25.76 -25.35
C GLN A 69 -10.11 24.47 -25.39
N ILE A 70 -9.80 23.94 -26.58
CA ILE A 70 -9.14 22.63 -26.71
C ILE A 70 -7.80 22.55 -25.96
N LYS A 71 -7.03 23.64 -25.91
CA LYS A 71 -5.74 23.70 -25.21
C LYS A 71 -5.86 23.64 -23.68
N SER A 72 -7.02 23.99 -23.12
CA SER A 72 -7.30 23.89 -21.68
C SER A 72 -7.87 22.54 -21.25
N LEU A 73 -8.13 21.63 -22.18
CA LEU A 73 -8.75 20.33 -21.91
C LEU A 73 -7.70 19.21 -22.03
N GLU A 74 -7.22 18.70 -20.89
CA GLU A 74 -6.13 17.71 -20.81
C GLU A 74 -6.40 16.40 -21.58
N TYR A 75 -7.67 16.06 -21.87
CA TYR A 75 -8.07 14.79 -22.48
C TYR A 75 -8.59 14.92 -23.92
N LEU A 76 -8.63 16.12 -24.50
CA LEU A 76 -9.15 16.36 -25.84
C LEU A 76 -8.01 16.76 -26.79
N ASN A 77 -7.65 15.87 -27.71
CA ASN A 77 -6.69 16.16 -28.78
C ASN A 77 -7.41 16.55 -30.08
N ALA A 78 -6.65 17.12 -31.03
CA ALA A 78 -7.20 17.58 -32.31
C ALA A 78 -7.87 16.45 -33.11
N THR A 79 -7.32 15.23 -33.06
CA THR A 79 -7.87 14.06 -33.75
C THR A 79 -9.25 13.68 -33.21
N ASN A 80 -9.40 13.60 -31.88
CA ASN A 80 -10.66 13.30 -31.21
C ASN A 80 -11.71 14.38 -31.49
N TYR A 81 -11.29 15.65 -31.54
CA TYR A 81 -12.16 16.76 -31.87
C TYR A 81 -12.69 16.66 -33.32
N ILE A 82 -11.84 16.31 -34.29
CA ILE A 82 -12.25 16.07 -35.68
C ILE A 82 -13.23 14.90 -35.77
N TRP A 83 -12.94 13.78 -35.10
CA TRP A 83 -13.86 12.64 -35.06
C TRP A 83 -15.21 13.03 -34.46
N GLY A 84 -15.24 13.86 -33.41
CA GLY A 84 -16.48 14.39 -32.86
C GLY A 84 -17.34 15.13 -33.89
N TRP A 85 -16.72 15.97 -34.74
CA TRP A 85 -17.42 16.64 -35.84
C TRP A 85 -17.96 15.67 -36.90
N ILE A 86 -17.16 14.67 -37.28
CA ILE A 86 -17.58 13.64 -38.24
C ILE A 86 -18.82 12.91 -37.71
N TYR A 87 -18.80 12.45 -36.45
CA TYR A 87 -19.93 11.77 -35.83
C TYR A 87 -21.16 12.66 -35.68
N LEU A 88 -20.97 13.94 -35.36
CA LEU A 88 -22.07 14.89 -35.28
C LEU A 88 -22.76 15.07 -36.64
N ILE A 89 -21.98 15.28 -37.71
CA ILE A 89 -22.51 15.45 -39.07
C ILE A 89 -23.23 14.18 -39.53
N LEU A 90 -22.65 13.01 -39.29
CA LEU A 90 -23.28 11.72 -39.60
C LEU A 90 -24.58 11.54 -38.80
N SER A 91 -24.61 11.91 -37.52
CA SER A 91 -25.79 11.79 -36.67
C SER A 91 -26.93 12.71 -37.14
N ILE A 92 -26.60 13.97 -37.45
CA ILE A 92 -27.56 14.93 -38.03
C ILE A 92 -28.11 14.40 -39.36
N GLY A 93 -27.24 13.88 -40.23
CA GLY A 93 -27.62 13.30 -41.50
C GLY A 93 -28.56 12.12 -41.34
N VAL A 94 -28.19 11.13 -40.53
CA VAL A 94 -29.00 9.91 -40.31
C VAL A 94 -30.35 10.23 -39.65
N ILE A 95 -30.39 11.11 -38.65
CA ILE A 95 -31.65 11.53 -38.00
C ILE A 95 -32.52 12.34 -38.98
N GLY A 96 -31.92 13.24 -39.76
CA GLY A 96 -32.62 14.00 -40.80
C GLY A 96 -33.21 13.11 -41.91
N PHE A 97 -32.44 12.13 -42.40
CA PHE A 97 -32.91 11.12 -43.34
C PHE A 97 -34.01 10.24 -42.74
N TYR A 98 -33.91 9.87 -41.46
CA TYR A 98 -34.97 9.15 -40.76
C TYR A 98 -36.27 9.97 -40.69
N GLY A 99 -36.17 11.28 -40.43
CA GLY A 99 -37.30 12.19 -40.47
C GLY A 99 -37.99 12.28 -41.83
N LEU A 100 -37.23 12.20 -42.92
CA LEU A 100 -37.72 12.24 -44.30
C LEU A 100 -38.25 10.89 -44.81
N TYR A 101 -37.70 9.76 -44.33
CA TYR A 101 -37.96 8.41 -44.84
C TYR A 101 -38.32 7.41 -43.73
N GLN A 102 -39.37 7.72 -42.96
CA GLN A 102 -39.79 7.03 -41.72
C GLN A 102 -40.07 5.52 -41.85
N ARG A 103 -40.24 4.98 -43.06
CA ARG A 103 -40.51 3.55 -43.33
C ARG A 103 -39.28 2.70 -43.68
N ASN A 104 -38.08 3.25 -43.64
CA ASN A 104 -36.87 2.51 -44.01
C ASN A 104 -36.27 1.76 -42.80
N ASN A 105 -36.35 0.42 -42.83
CA ASN A 105 -35.83 -0.47 -41.78
C ASN A 105 -34.29 -0.42 -41.64
N ILE A 106 -33.57 0.14 -42.63
CA ILE A 106 -32.10 0.26 -42.60
C ILE A 106 -31.67 1.42 -41.68
N LEU A 107 -32.49 2.46 -41.54
CA LEU A 107 -32.09 3.67 -40.81
C LEU A 107 -31.93 3.46 -39.30
N PRO A 108 -32.80 2.72 -38.58
CA PRO A 108 -32.55 2.36 -37.19
C PRO A 108 -31.25 1.54 -37.00
N ILE A 109 -30.93 0.67 -37.95
CA ILE A 109 -29.67 -0.10 -37.95
C ILE A 109 -28.47 0.84 -38.14
N ALA A 110 -28.57 1.81 -39.05
CA ALA A 110 -27.54 2.81 -39.27
C ALA A 110 -27.30 3.68 -38.02
N VAL A 111 -28.36 4.09 -37.31
CA VAL A 111 -28.25 4.77 -36.01
C VAL A 111 -27.52 3.89 -34.99
N ALA A 112 -27.90 2.61 -34.88
CA ALA A 112 -27.27 1.69 -33.92
C ALA A 112 -25.78 1.47 -34.21
N ILE A 113 -25.40 1.30 -35.49
CA ILE A 113 -23.99 1.17 -35.91
C ILE A 113 -23.22 2.45 -35.60
N LEU A 114 -23.78 3.61 -35.94
CA LEU A 114 -23.15 4.90 -35.71
C LEU A 114 -22.90 5.14 -34.21
N MET A 115 -23.90 4.90 -33.37
CA MET A 115 -23.79 5.03 -31.91
C MET A 115 -22.78 4.04 -31.33
N THR A 116 -22.82 2.78 -31.75
CA THR A 116 -21.87 1.75 -31.27
C THR A 116 -20.44 2.11 -31.65
N GLY A 117 -20.23 2.59 -32.88
CA GLY A 117 -18.92 3.04 -33.36
C GLY A 117 -18.40 4.26 -32.60
N GLU A 118 -19.24 5.28 -32.42
CA GLU A 118 -18.90 6.49 -31.66
C GLU A 118 -18.54 6.14 -30.21
N MET A 119 -19.41 5.38 -29.53
CA MET A 119 -19.18 4.98 -28.14
C MET A 119 -17.92 4.13 -27.99
N SER A 120 -17.64 3.24 -28.95
CA SER A 120 -16.42 2.41 -28.93
C SER A 120 -15.15 3.24 -29.12
N LEU A 121 -15.14 4.18 -30.07
CA LEU A 121 -14.01 5.08 -30.26
C LEU A 121 -13.83 6.02 -29.07
N ASN A 122 -14.92 6.57 -28.54
CA ASN A 122 -14.91 7.40 -27.34
C ASN A 122 -14.32 6.63 -26.15
N PHE A 123 -14.76 5.39 -25.95
CA PHE A 123 -14.25 4.49 -24.91
C PHE A 123 -12.74 4.22 -25.08
N VAL A 124 -12.30 3.82 -26.27
CA VAL A 124 -10.89 3.52 -26.55
C VAL A 124 -10.02 4.76 -26.35
N ASN A 125 -10.41 5.89 -26.92
CA ASN A 125 -9.64 7.14 -26.83
C ASN A 125 -9.60 7.69 -25.41
N SER A 126 -10.72 7.65 -24.69
CA SER A 126 -10.79 8.13 -23.30
C SER A 126 -9.97 7.25 -22.36
N LEU A 127 -10.06 5.91 -22.50
CA LEU A 127 -9.29 5.00 -21.66
C LEU A 127 -7.79 5.02 -21.95
N ASN A 128 -7.39 5.15 -23.22
CA ASN A 128 -5.98 5.23 -23.58
C ASN A 128 -5.30 6.52 -23.11
N ASN A 129 -6.09 7.56 -22.81
CA ASN A 129 -5.60 8.79 -22.18
C ASN A 129 -5.46 8.69 -20.66
N ILE A 130 -5.89 7.58 -20.04
CA ILE A 130 -5.72 7.32 -18.61
C ILE A 130 -4.53 6.36 -18.43
N SER A 131 -3.58 6.75 -17.57
CA SER A 131 -2.47 5.88 -17.22
C SER A 131 -2.97 4.69 -16.38
N TYR A 132 -2.97 3.50 -16.97
CA TYR A 132 -3.22 2.25 -16.24
C TYR A 132 -1.91 1.49 -16.01
N LEU A 133 -1.89 0.69 -14.94
CA LEU A 133 -0.80 -0.28 -14.74
C LEU A 133 -0.83 -1.33 -15.85
N ASN A 134 0.33 -1.65 -16.40
CA ASN A 134 0.45 -2.61 -17.49
C ASN A 134 0.05 -4.03 -17.03
N ASN A 135 -0.90 -4.65 -17.75
CA ASN A 135 -1.33 -6.03 -17.50
C ASN A 135 -0.15 -7.03 -17.60
N THR A 136 0.77 -6.79 -18.53
CA THR A 136 1.96 -7.62 -18.73
C THR A 136 2.87 -7.58 -17.51
N ASP A 137 3.05 -6.41 -16.89
CA ASP A 137 3.87 -6.27 -15.68
C ASP A 137 3.21 -6.99 -14.50
N TYR A 138 1.89 -6.91 -14.39
CA TYR A 138 1.13 -7.66 -13.37
C TYR A 138 1.28 -9.17 -13.54
N THR A 139 1.03 -9.70 -14.74
CA THR A 139 1.06 -11.15 -15.00
C THR A 139 2.48 -11.72 -14.86
N LYS A 140 3.50 -11.01 -15.34
CA LYS A 140 4.91 -11.40 -15.16
C LYS A 140 5.32 -11.36 -13.70
N PHE A 141 5.00 -10.27 -12.98
CA PHE A 141 5.27 -10.18 -11.55
C PHE A 141 4.62 -11.32 -10.77
N ALA A 142 3.33 -11.58 -11.02
CA ALA A 142 2.59 -12.67 -10.38
C ALA A 142 3.25 -14.03 -10.64
N ALA A 143 3.61 -14.33 -11.88
CA ALA A 143 4.26 -15.60 -12.23
C ALA A 143 5.62 -15.78 -11.53
N VAL A 144 6.45 -14.73 -11.52
CA VAL A 144 7.79 -14.77 -10.92
C VAL A 144 7.70 -14.88 -9.39
N THR A 145 6.86 -14.07 -8.76
CA THR A 145 6.71 -14.04 -7.30
C THR A 145 6.05 -15.32 -6.78
N ARG A 146 4.97 -15.80 -7.42
CA ARG A 146 4.31 -17.06 -7.01
C ARG A 146 5.25 -18.25 -7.09
N LYS A 147 6.07 -18.36 -8.14
CA LYS A 147 7.08 -19.42 -8.24
C LYS A 147 8.05 -19.45 -7.06
N ALA A 148 8.50 -18.28 -6.58
CA ALA A 148 9.37 -18.19 -5.40
C ALA A 148 8.60 -18.52 -4.11
N VAL A 149 7.36 -18.06 -3.98
CA VAL A 149 6.48 -18.32 -2.82
C VAL A 149 6.11 -19.81 -2.70
N ASP A 150 5.81 -20.47 -3.82
CA ASP A 150 5.42 -21.88 -3.85
C ASP A 150 6.56 -22.80 -3.38
N GLN A 151 7.82 -22.48 -3.71
CA GLN A 151 8.99 -23.19 -3.15
C GLN A 151 9.04 -23.10 -1.62
N VAL A 152 8.63 -21.97 -1.04
CA VAL A 152 8.56 -21.80 0.41
C VAL A 152 7.41 -22.60 0.98
N LYS A 153 6.20 -22.51 0.41
CA LYS A 153 5.02 -23.26 0.86
C LYS A 153 5.23 -24.78 0.84
N GLN A 154 5.99 -25.29 -0.13
CA GLN A 154 6.33 -26.71 -0.22
C GLN A 154 7.27 -27.18 0.89
N SER A 155 8.14 -26.30 1.39
CA SER A 155 9.15 -26.62 2.42
C SER A 155 8.73 -26.23 3.84
N ASP A 156 7.79 -25.30 3.99
CA ASP A 156 7.26 -24.83 5.27
C ASP A 156 5.73 -24.75 5.18
N GLY A 157 5.06 -25.71 5.80
CA GLY A 157 3.61 -25.71 5.96
C GLY A 157 3.13 -24.98 7.20
N GLY A 158 3.97 -24.20 7.90
CA GLY A 158 3.59 -23.43 9.08
C GLY A 158 3.00 -22.06 8.75
N PHE A 159 2.48 -21.36 9.77
CA PHE A 159 2.14 -19.95 9.63
C PHE A 159 3.42 -19.09 9.67
N TYR A 160 3.63 -18.28 8.64
CA TYR A 160 4.71 -17.31 8.57
C TYR A 160 4.30 -16.08 7.74
N ARG A 161 5.10 -15.02 7.84
CA ARG A 161 5.01 -13.85 6.95
C ARG A 161 6.27 -13.74 6.09
N MET A 162 6.15 -13.03 4.97
CA MET A 162 7.26 -12.75 4.06
C MET A 162 7.42 -11.25 3.83
N GLY A 163 8.67 -10.79 3.72
CA GLY A 163 9.04 -9.46 3.25
C GLY A 163 9.62 -9.49 1.84
N GLU A 164 9.72 -8.32 1.21
CA GLU A 164 10.28 -8.15 -0.13
C GLU A 164 11.19 -6.90 -0.18
N THR A 165 12.30 -6.98 -0.92
CA THR A 165 13.21 -5.82 -1.16
C THR A 165 12.95 -5.11 -2.47
N PHE A 166 12.03 -5.63 -3.26
CA PHE A 166 11.48 -5.05 -4.49
C PHE A 166 9.97 -4.92 -4.35
N SER A 167 9.34 -4.13 -5.22
CA SER A 167 7.88 -4.04 -5.28
C SER A 167 7.41 -3.58 -6.65
N ARG A 168 6.27 -4.11 -7.08
CA ARG A 168 5.41 -3.55 -8.12
C ARG A 168 4.36 -2.63 -7.51
N THR A 169 3.72 -3.03 -6.40
CA THR A 169 2.66 -2.28 -5.72
C THR A 169 2.63 -2.55 -4.21
N LYS A 170 1.80 -1.81 -3.48
CA LYS A 170 1.61 -2.02 -2.03
C LYS A 170 0.85 -3.31 -1.67
N ASN A 171 0.29 -4.01 -2.66
CA ASN A 171 -0.55 -5.19 -2.51
C ASN A 171 0.07 -6.44 -3.16
N ASP A 172 1.39 -6.47 -3.24
CA ASP A 172 2.12 -7.56 -3.91
C ASP A 172 1.96 -8.90 -3.20
N ALA A 173 1.74 -8.89 -1.88
CA ALA A 173 1.35 -10.05 -1.10
C ALA A 173 0.07 -10.74 -1.62
N LEU A 174 -0.94 -9.97 -2.01
CA LEU A 174 -2.17 -10.51 -2.61
C LEU A 174 -1.89 -11.09 -4.01
N THR A 175 -1.02 -10.43 -4.78
CA THR A 175 -0.67 -10.89 -6.12
C THR A 175 0.15 -12.19 -6.08
N GLY A 176 1.12 -12.25 -5.16
CA GLY A 176 2.05 -13.36 -4.94
C GLY A 176 1.51 -14.49 -4.06
N ASP A 177 0.29 -14.36 -3.53
CA ASP A 177 -0.38 -15.33 -2.65
C ASP A 177 0.46 -15.69 -1.41
N TYR A 178 0.88 -14.68 -0.65
CA TYR A 178 1.62 -14.88 0.61
C TYR A 178 1.19 -13.88 1.68
N ASN A 179 1.46 -14.18 2.95
CA ASN A 179 1.20 -13.26 4.05
C ASN A 179 2.30 -12.19 4.11
N GLY A 180 2.04 -10.99 3.59
CA GLY A 180 2.98 -9.87 3.59
C GLY A 180 2.81 -8.88 4.75
N GLY A 181 3.67 -7.85 4.77
CA GLY A 181 3.57 -6.71 5.69
C GLY A 181 3.06 -5.41 5.06
N SER A 182 2.94 -5.35 3.73
CA SER A 182 2.47 -4.18 2.99
C SER A 182 1.00 -4.34 2.59
N VAL A 183 0.24 -3.23 2.64
CA VAL A 183 -1.13 -3.19 2.14
C VAL A 183 -1.52 -1.77 1.74
N PHE A 184 -2.30 -1.64 0.68
CA PHE A 184 -3.11 -0.47 0.38
C PHE A 184 -4.60 -0.85 0.49
N SER A 185 -5.34 -0.12 1.31
CA SER A 185 -6.79 -0.21 1.45
C SER A 185 -7.36 1.14 1.87
N SER A 186 -8.42 1.59 1.19
CA SER A 186 -9.15 2.81 1.58
C SER A 186 -9.83 2.69 2.94
N THR A 187 -9.99 1.48 3.46
CA THR A 187 -10.57 1.20 4.78
C THR A 187 -9.52 0.73 5.79
N LEU A 188 -8.23 1.01 5.54
CA LEU A 188 -7.15 0.62 6.45
C LEU A 188 -7.37 1.23 7.84
N GLU A 189 -7.26 0.41 8.88
CA GLU A 189 -7.39 0.89 10.25
C GLU A 189 -6.25 1.85 10.59
N SER A 190 -6.59 3.02 11.15
CA SER A 190 -5.62 4.05 11.52
C SER A 190 -4.55 3.56 12.51
N ALA A 191 -4.89 2.59 13.37
CA ALA A 191 -3.96 1.95 14.28
C ALA A 191 -2.83 1.21 13.54
N THR A 192 -3.13 0.58 12.41
CA THR A 192 -2.15 -0.10 11.56
C THR A 192 -1.17 0.91 10.96
N SER A 193 -1.67 1.97 10.33
CA SER A 193 -0.81 3.04 9.78
C SER A 193 0.04 3.71 10.86
N THR A 194 -0.56 4.00 12.02
CA THR A 194 0.13 4.62 13.15
C THR A 194 1.26 3.73 13.66
N PHE A 195 0.99 2.43 13.89
CA PHE A 195 1.99 1.48 14.37
C PHE A 195 3.17 1.36 13.40
N PHE A 196 2.91 1.23 12.09
CA PHE A 196 3.97 1.16 11.08
C PHE A 196 4.85 2.40 11.08
N GLY A 197 4.24 3.60 11.14
CA GLY A 197 4.99 4.84 11.30
C GLY A 197 5.79 4.90 12.61
N ASP A 198 5.23 4.39 13.72
CA ASP A 198 5.88 4.36 15.03
C ASP A 198 7.08 3.42 15.08
N ILE A 199 7.11 2.34 14.29
CA ILE A 199 8.26 1.45 14.19
C ILE A 199 9.25 1.85 13.08
N GLY A 200 9.01 2.96 12.36
CA GLY A 200 9.90 3.46 11.33
C GLY A 200 9.70 2.87 9.94
N GLN A 201 8.53 2.32 9.65
CA GLN A 201 8.11 1.91 8.31
C GLN A 201 7.35 3.04 7.59
N PRO A 202 7.43 3.13 6.26
CA PRO A 202 6.60 4.06 5.51
C PRO A 202 5.11 3.85 5.71
N ASN A 203 4.38 4.94 5.97
CA ASN A 203 2.96 4.91 6.26
C ASN A 203 2.18 6.09 5.65
N GLY A 204 0.91 5.85 5.31
CA GLY A 204 -0.04 6.86 4.84
C GLY A 204 -1.46 6.58 5.34
N ASP A 205 -2.46 7.35 4.88
CA ASP A 205 -3.85 7.19 5.36
C ASP A 205 -4.49 5.87 4.92
N ALA A 206 -4.18 5.45 3.69
CA ALA A 206 -4.76 4.26 3.07
C ALA A 206 -3.70 3.17 2.81
N TYR A 207 -2.49 3.30 3.36
CA TYR A 207 -1.45 2.30 3.14
C TYR A 207 -0.40 2.21 4.24
N VAL A 208 0.24 1.04 4.27
CA VAL A 208 1.52 0.81 4.93
C VAL A 208 2.43 0.03 4.00
N PHE A 209 3.74 0.29 4.09
CA PHE A 209 4.75 -0.44 3.33
C PHE A 209 5.76 -1.06 4.30
N TYR A 210 5.87 -2.39 4.36
CA TYR A 210 6.90 -3.05 5.18
C TYR A 210 8.20 -3.20 4.37
N SER A 211 8.90 -2.10 4.14
CA SER A 211 10.15 -2.09 3.36
C SER A 211 11.39 -2.10 4.26
N ASN A 212 11.38 -1.32 5.34
CA ASN A 212 12.59 -0.97 6.08
C ASN A 212 12.70 -1.79 7.37
N GLY A 213 12.38 -3.09 7.31
CA GLY A 213 12.35 -3.95 8.48
C GLY A 213 13.72 -4.01 9.18
N THR A 214 13.77 -3.67 10.48
CA THR A 214 14.96 -3.89 11.31
C THR A 214 15.03 -5.37 11.71
N ARG A 215 16.21 -5.83 12.16
CA ARG A 215 16.35 -7.19 12.74
C ARG A 215 15.31 -7.45 13.83
N PHE A 216 14.96 -6.44 14.63
CA PHE A 216 13.94 -6.54 15.67
C PHE A 216 12.52 -6.64 15.11
N THR A 217 12.12 -5.75 14.19
CA THR A 217 10.76 -5.77 13.62
C THR A 217 10.54 -7.01 12.75
N ASP A 218 11.56 -7.47 12.03
CA ASP A 218 11.53 -8.70 11.24
C ASP A 218 11.29 -9.92 12.13
N ALA A 219 11.98 -9.97 13.27
CA ALA A 219 11.77 -11.00 14.26
C ALA A 219 10.36 -10.89 14.86
N LEU A 220 9.97 -9.71 15.35
CA LEU A 220 8.72 -9.48 16.06
C LEU A 220 7.50 -9.82 15.20
N LEU A 221 7.45 -9.32 13.97
CA LEU A 221 6.34 -9.53 13.05
C LEU A 221 6.40 -10.89 12.35
N GLY A 222 7.34 -11.75 12.70
CA GLY A 222 7.45 -13.09 12.12
C GLY A 222 7.71 -13.08 10.62
N MET A 223 8.47 -12.08 10.13
CA MET A 223 8.95 -12.02 8.74
C MET A 223 10.04 -13.07 8.58
N LYS A 224 9.59 -14.32 8.39
CA LYS A 224 10.42 -15.52 8.38
C LYS A 224 11.18 -15.65 7.07
N TYR A 225 10.58 -15.22 5.97
CA TYR A 225 11.20 -15.27 4.65
C TYR A 225 11.28 -13.88 4.02
N TRP A 226 12.31 -13.65 3.22
CA TRP A 226 12.52 -12.43 2.47
C TRP A 226 12.80 -12.75 1.01
N LEU A 227 12.00 -12.15 0.12
CA LEU A 227 12.20 -12.20 -1.32
C LEU A 227 13.12 -11.06 -1.73
N ASN A 228 14.29 -11.40 -2.26
CA ASN A 228 15.25 -10.43 -2.75
C ASN A 228 15.46 -10.60 -4.23
N GLU A 229 15.49 -9.51 -4.97
CA GLU A 229 15.73 -9.53 -6.39
C GLU A 229 17.13 -10.10 -6.69
N ARG A 230 17.23 -10.87 -7.77
CA ARG A 230 18.48 -11.41 -8.27
C ARG A 230 18.80 -10.72 -9.59
N PRO A 231 19.83 -9.87 -9.66
CA PRO A 231 20.16 -9.19 -10.90
C PRO A 231 20.50 -10.19 -11.99
N VAL A 232 20.01 -9.95 -13.21
CA VAL A 232 20.32 -10.78 -14.37
C VAL A 232 21.58 -10.24 -15.03
N SER A 233 22.56 -11.11 -15.27
CA SER A 233 23.71 -10.76 -16.12
C SER A 233 23.23 -10.74 -17.58
N ASN A 234 23.28 -9.58 -18.23
CA ASN A 234 23.04 -9.51 -19.67
C ASN A 234 24.37 -9.70 -20.44
N ASN A 235 24.30 -9.97 -21.75
CA ASN A 235 25.46 -10.22 -22.63
C ASN A 235 26.52 -9.09 -22.68
N GLN A 236 26.26 -7.95 -22.00
CA GLN A 236 27.18 -6.81 -21.83
C GLN A 236 27.66 -6.62 -20.37
N GLN A 237 27.58 -7.65 -19.51
CA GLN A 237 27.95 -7.61 -18.08
C GLN A 237 27.16 -6.61 -17.20
N LEU A 238 26.26 -5.80 -17.77
CA LEU A 238 25.37 -4.91 -17.03
C LEU A 238 24.27 -5.72 -16.33
N LYS A 239 24.16 -5.54 -15.00
CA LYS A 239 23.14 -6.12 -14.14
C LYS A 239 21.90 -5.21 -14.13
N ASN A 240 20.89 -5.55 -14.93
CA ASN A 240 19.62 -4.80 -14.96
C ASN A 240 18.47 -5.60 -14.33
N LEU A 241 17.58 -4.90 -13.64
CA LEU A 241 16.35 -5.49 -13.10
C LEU A 241 15.22 -5.32 -14.11
N PRO A 242 14.33 -6.32 -14.25
CA PRO A 242 13.09 -6.14 -14.98
C PRO A 242 12.29 -4.98 -14.38
N GLN A 243 11.63 -4.18 -15.23
CA GLN A 243 10.86 -3.01 -14.81
C GLN A 243 9.81 -3.33 -13.72
N PHE A 244 9.24 -4.54 -13.75
CA PHE A 244 8.25 -5.01 -12.78
C PHE A 244 8.84 -5.45 -11.42
N LEU A 245 10.18 -5.51 -11.26
CA LEU A 245 10.88 -5.75 -9.99
C LEU A 245 11.65 -4.49 -9.57
N SER A 246 10.92 -3.40 -9.36
CA SER A 246 11.54 -2.13 -8.96
C SER A 246 12.11 -2.23 -7.53
N PRO A 247 13.37 -1.83 -7.30
CA PRO A 247 13.96 -1.79 -5.96
C PRO A 247 13.12 -0.95 -5.01
N LEU A 248 12.85 -1.50 -3.82
CA LEU A 248 12.04 -0.87 -2.80
C LEU A 248 12.89 -0.42 -1.61
N THR A 249 13.85 -1.24 -1.19
CA THR A 249 14.71 -0.95 -0.05
C THR A 249 16.11 -1.57 -0.21
N SER A 250 17.13 -0.87 0.28
CA SER A 250 18.41 -1.48 0.62
C SER A 250 18.28 -2.24 1.94
N LYS A 251 18.74 -3.49 1.98
CA LYS A 251 18.66 -4.34 3.17
C LYS A 251 19.93 -5.19 3.38
N PRO A 252 21.09 -4.56 3.65
CA PRO A 252 22.36 -5.27 3.84
C PRO A 252 22.36 -6.30 4.98
N ASP A 253 21.44 -6.22 5.94
CA ASP A 253 21.25 -7.23 6.99
C ASP A 253 20.75 -8.60 6.49
N LEU A 254 20.28 -8.71 5.24
CA LEU A 254 20.03 -10.01 4.57
C LEU A 254 21.28 -10.87 4.43
N SER A 255 22.48 -10.28 4.45
CA SER A 255 23.75 -11.03 4.49
C SER A 255 23.89 -11.94 5.71
N GLN A 256 23.12 -11.68 6.78
CA GLN A 256 23.08 -12.48 8.00
C GLN A 256 21.86 -13.44 8.04
N TYR A 257 21.17 -13.60 6.90
CA TYR A 257 20.01 -14.49 6.75
C TYR A 257 20.43 -15.69 5.91
N GLN A 258 19.78 -16.84 6.12
CA GLN A 258 20.14 -18.07 5.42
C GLN A 258 19.48 -18.10 4.04
N LEU A 259 20.25 -18.23 2.97
CA LEU A 259 19.68 -18.50 1.65
C LEU A 259 18.98 -19.86 1.66
N LYS A 260 17.69 -19.90 1.28
CA LYS A 260 16.87 -21.13 1.29
C LYS A 260 16.52 -21.65 -0.08
N SER A 261 16.15 -20.78 -1.00
CA SER A 261 15.83 -21.16 -2.36
C SER A 261 16.16 -20.03 -3.31
N GLN A 262 16.24 -20.38 -4.60
CA GLN A 262 16.52 -19.45 -5.67
C GLN A 262 15.66 -19.78 -6.87
N THR A 263 15.23 -18.74 -7.56
CA THR A 263 14.68 -18.80 -8.92
C THR A 263 15.60 -18.01 -9.85
N GLN A 264 15.19 -17.82 -11.10
CA GLN A 264 15.97 -17.02 -12.05
C GLN A 264 16.14 -15.56 -11.59
N LEU A 265 15.11 -14.99 -10.94
CA LEU A 265 15.01 -13.56 -10.63
C LEU A 265 14.89 -13.24 -9.13
N ILE A 266 14.71 -14.25 -8.27
CA ILE A 266 14.48 -14.05 -6.83
C ILE A 266 15.34 -15.02 -6.02
N ASN A 267 16.04 -14.49 -5.03
CA ASN A 267 16.62 -15.22 -3.91
C ASN A 267 15.65 -15.18 -2.72
N THR A 268 15.42 -16.32 -2.09
CA THR A 268 14.63 -16.39 -0.85
C THR A 268 15.56 -16.61 0.34
N TYR A 269 15.55 -15.67 1.27
CA TYR A 269 16.32 -15.73 2.52
C TYR A 269 15.41 -16.07 3.70
N GLN A 270 15.89 -16.88 4.64
CA GLN A 270 15.20 -17.16 5.90
C GLN A 270 15.83 -16.38 7.04
N ASN A 271 14.99 -15.65 7.77
CA ASN A 271 15.33 -14.96 8.99
C ASN A 271 15.46 -15.97 10.16
N PRO A 272 16.66 -16.21 10.69
CA PRO A 272 16.85 -17.15 11.79
C PRO A 272 16.27 -16.62 13.10
N SER A 273 15.92 -15.34 13.20
CA SER A 273 15.40 -14.70 14.42
C SER A 273 13.86 -14.56 14.43
N ALA A 274 13.17 -14.97 13.35
CA ALA A 274 11.71 -14.85 13.22
C ALA A 274 10.96 -15.49 14.42
N LEU A 275 10.10 -14.72 15.07
CA LEU A 275 9.25 -15.20 16.14
C LEU A 275 7.96 -15.82 15.56
N PRO A 276 7.36 -16.79 16.28
CA PRO A 276 6.00 -17.22 16.00
C PRO A 276 5.01 -16.06 16.12
N ILE A 277 3.83 -16.19 15.51
CA ILE A 277 2.78 -15.15 15.54
C ILE A 277 2.32 -14.82 16.98
N GLY A 278 2.55 -15.72 17.94
CA GLY A 278 2.38 -15.44 19.36
C GLY A 278 3.35 -16.20 20.24
N PHE A 279 3.58 -15.69 21.45
CA PHE A 279 4.54 -16.20 22.42
C PHE A 279 4.19 -15.74 23.84
N ALA A 280 4.71 -16.41 24.86
CA ALA A 280 4.53 -15.98 26.25
C ALA A 280 5.41 -14.76 26.57
N SER A 281 4.85 -13.74 27.23
CA SER A 281 5.59 -12.55 27.68
C SER A 281 5.02 -12.02 29.00
N PRO A 282 5.76 -11.20 29.79
CA PRO A 282 5.30 -10.78 31.12
C PRO A 282 4.05 -9.88 31.07
N THR A 283 3.04 -10.15 31.89
CA THR A 283 1.76 -9.40 31.83
C THR A 283 1.89 -7.93 32.25
N LYS A 284 2.69 -7.63 33.29
CA LYS A 284 2.76 -6.29 33.90
C LYS A 284 3.38 -5.24 32.97
N SER A 285 4.36 -5.62 32.18
CA SER A 285 5.11 -4.72 31.29
C SER A 285 4.35 -4.37 30.01
N LEU A 286 3.31 -5.12 29.65
CA LEU A 286 2.51 -4.89 28.42
C LEU A 286 1.49 -3.74 28.56
N LYS A 287 1.46 -3.04 29.69
CA LYS A 287 0.55 -1.91 29.91
C LYS A 287 0.80 -0.80 28.89
N SER A 288 -0.28 -0.10 28.53
CA SER A 288 -0.21 1.00 27.57
C SER A 288 0.70 2.12 28.09
N THR A 289 1.83 2.30 27.44
CA THR A 289 2.75 3.41 27.63
C THR A 289 2.58 4.44 26.51
N ARG A 290 3.03 5.67 26.75
CA ARG A 290 3.13 6.68 25.69
C ARG A 290 4.02 6.14 24.57
N VAL A 291 3.64 6.39 23.32
CA VAL A 291 4.48 6.08 22.17
C VAL A 291 5.44 7.26 21.96
N PRO A 292 6.77 7.02 21.96
CA PRO A 292 7.75 8.04 21.64
C PRO A 292 7.59 8.56 20.21
N ASN A 293 8.00 9.80 19.96
CA ASN A 293 8.04 10.37 18.59
C ASN A 293 9.27 9.90 17.78
N ASP A 294 10.07 8.97 18.33
CA ASP A 294 11.25 8.40 17.71
C ASP A 294 11.08 6.89 17.53
N PRO A 295 11.22 6.37 16.30
CA PRO A 295 10.89 4.97 16.02
C PRO A 295 11.86 3.97 16.67
N VAL A 296 13.13 4.34 16.84
CA VAL A 296 14.13 3.47 17.48
C VAL A 296 13.83 3.35 18.98
N THR A 297 13.46 4.45 19.62
CA THR A 297 13.01 4.48 21.02
C THR A 297 11.75 3.64 21.19
N TYR A 298 10.80 3.70 20.25
CA TYR A 298 9.62 2.85 20.32
C TYR A 298 9.93 1.36 20.16
N GLN A 299 10.84 0.99 19.25
CA GLN A 299 11.31 -0.39 19.13
C GLN A 299 12.00 -0.88 20.42
N ASN A 300 12.85 -0.06 21.05
CA ASN A 300 13.44 -0.35 22.37
C ASN A 300 12.36 -0.52 23.45
N GLN A 301 11.33 0.33 23.45
CA GLN A 301 10.21 0.22 24.38
C GLN A 301 9.46 -1.10 24.19
N LEU A 302 9.13 -1.49 22.96
CA LEU A 302 8.49 -2.78 22.67
C LEU A 302 9.36 -3.96 23.14
N ALA A 303 10.66 -3.93 22.89
CA ALA A 303 11.59 -4.97 23.35
C ALA A 303 11.60 -5.08 24.89
N ASN A 304 11.66 -3.95 25.61
CA ASN A 304 11.61 -3.91 27.08
C ASN A 304 10.24 -4.37 27.64
N GLN A 305 9.15 -4.17 26.91
CA GLN A 305 7.85 -4.70 27.31
C GLN A 305 7.81 -6.22 27.21
N LEU A 306 8.50 -6.81 26.23
CA LEU A 306 8.58 -8.26 26.03
C LEU A 306 9.57 -8.93 27.00
N ASP A 307 10.69 -8.27 27.32
CA ASP A 307 11.66 -8.68 28.33
C ASP A 307 12.23 -7.44 29.06
N PRO A 308 11.76 -7.14 30.29
CA PRO A 308 12.23 -5.98 31.06
C PRO A 308 13.72 -5.99 31.42
N THR A 309 14.39 -7.14 31.28
CA THR A 309 15.83 -7.28 31.60
C THR A 309 16.75 -6.97 30.43
N ILE A 310 16.19 -6.72 29.24
CA ILE A 310 16.99 -6.57 28.01
C ILE A 310 17.62 -5.17 27.88
N GLY A 311 16.99 -4.15 28.45
CA GLY A 311 17.39 -2.76 28.30
C GLY A 311 17.25 -2.28 26.85
N ASN A 312 18.10 -1.35 26.42
CA ASN A 312 18.06 -0.86 25.03
C ASN A 312 18.68 -1.88 24.07
N LEU A 313 17.92 -2.24 23.05
CA LEU A 313 18.33 -3.13 21.96
C LEU A 313 19.10 -2.35 20.89
N PHE A 314 18.69 -1.13 20.62
CA PHE A 314 19.35 -0.18 19.75
C PHE A 314 20.08 0.88 20.55
N GLU A 315 21.30 1.19 20.13
CA GLU A 315 22.18 2.17 20.77
C GLU A 315 22.64 3.20 19.73
N HIS A 316 22.74 4.47 20.14
CA HIS A 316 23.20 5.55 19.27
C HIS A 316 24.67 5.34 18.87
N VAL A 317 24.99 5.62 17.61
CA VAL A 317 26.35 5.53 17.06
C VAL A 317 26.80 6.92 16.64
N GLN A 318 27.96 7.33 17.15
CA GLN A 318 28.59 8.58 16.72
C GLN A 318 29.30 8.37 15.39
N TYR A 319 29.04 9.25 14.42
CA TYR A 319 29.82 9.32 13.19
C TYR A 319 31.14 10.07 13.43
N ARG A 320 32.11 9.88 12.53
CA ARG A 320 33.45 10.48 12.58
C ARG A 320 33.78 11.18 11.25
N ASP A 321 34.80 12.02 11.31
CA ASP A 321 35.43 12.68 10.16
C ASP A 321 34.44 13.35 9.18
N PRO A 322 33.55 14.26 9.63
CA PRO A 322 32.65 14.94 8.70
C PRO A 322 33.44 15.79 7.69
N GLN A 323 33.31 15.46 6.41
CA GLN A 323 33.93 16.18 5.30
C GLN A 323 32.86 16.91 4.50
N TYR A 324 33.05 18.22 4.28
CA TYR A 324 32.09 19.09 3.60
C TYR A 324 32.63 19.51 2.24
N HIS A 325 31.92 19.16 1.17
CA HIS A 325 32.22 19.61 -0.17
C HIS A 325 31.12 20.56 -0.65
N ASN A 326 31.48 21.83 -0.91
CA ASN A 326 30.54 22.88 -1.33
C ASN A 326 29.32 23.06 -0.39
N ILE A 327 29.51 22.79 0.91
CA ILE A 327 28.50 22.94 1.98
C ILE A 327 29.13 23.69 3.16
N TYR A 328 28.36 24.55 3.83
CA TYR A 328 28.80 25.17 5.09
C TYR A 328 28.86 24.12 6.22
N PRO A 329 29.97 24.03 6.99
CA PRO A 329 30.07 23.07 8.09
C PRO A 329 28.94 23.22 9.11
N VAL A 330 28.51 22.09 9.69
CA VAL A 330 27.46 22.04 10.72
C VAL A 330 27.96 21.30 11.94
N LEU A 331 27.48 21.65 13.14
CA LEU A 331 27.90 21.03 14.40
C LEU A 331 27.46 19.55 14.50
N ASN A 332 26.21 19.27 14.12
CA ASN A 332 25.63 17.94 14.11
C ASN A 332 24.80 17.77 12.84
N LEU A 333 24.81 16.60 12.20
CA LEU A 333 23.92 16.29 11.09
C LEU A 333 22.44 16.21 11.50
N ASN A 334 22.15 15.75 12.71
CA ASN A 334 20.77 15.59 13.17
C ASN A 334 20.07 16.96 13.21
N ASN A 335 18.99 17.11 12.44
CA ASN A 335 18.21 18.34 12.29
C ASN A 335 18.96 19.54 11.69
N ALA A 336 20.16 19.34 11.13
CA ALA A 336 20.86 20.41 10.44
C ALA A 336 20.24 20.75 9.08
N VAL A 337 20.48 21.98 8.64
CA VAL A 337 20.19 22.41 7.26
C VAL A 337 21.51 22.45 6.49
N LEU A 338 21.65 21.57 5.51
CA LEU A 338 22.77 21.60 4.57
C LEU A 338 22.54 22.74 3.58
N ARG A 339 23.42 23.76 3.63
CA ARG A 339 23.36 24.91 2.73
C ARG A 339 24.52 24.86 1.73
N LYS A 340 24.21 24.96 0.43
CA LYS A 340 25.22 25.04 -0.62
C LYS A 340 26.00 26.36 -0.54
N LYS A 341 27.30 26.34 -0.84
CA LYS A 341 28.09 27.58 -1.03
C LYS A 341 27.94 28.12 -2.45
N ASN A 342 28.11 27.26 -3.45
CA ASN A 342 27.83 27.52 -4.86
C ASN A 342 26.61 26.70 -5.31
N MET A 343 25.55 27.37 -5.76
CA MET A 343 24.27 26.75 -6.14
C MET A 343 24.38 25.81 -7.34
N MET A 344 25.31 26.08 -8.26
CA MET A 344 25.50 25.34 -9.52
C MET A 344 26.44 24.14 -9.40
N ALA A 345 27.24 24.07 -8.33
CA ALA A 345 28.18 22.98 -8.12
C ALA A 345 27.53 21.82 -7.33
N GLN A 346 28.08 20.62 -7.52
CA GLN A 346 27.72 19.45 -6.72
C GLN A 346 28.09 19.69 -5.26
N SER A 347 27.22 19.28 -4.33
CA SER A 347 27.38 19.54 -2.90
C SER A 347 27.11 18.28 -2.12
N TYR A 348 28.01 17.92 -1.20
CA TYR A 348 27.81 16.75 -0.36
C TYR A 348 28.54 16.83 0.97
N VAL A 349 28.01 16.09 1.95
CA VAL A 349 28.68 15.82 3.22
C VAL A 349 29.00 14.34 3.29
N THR A 350 30.21 14.00 3.70
CA THR A 350 30.62 12.60 3.92
C THR A 350 30.94 12.39 5.39
N VAL A 351 30.44 11.31 5.97
CA VAL A 351 30.76 10.88 7.34
C VAL A 351 31.16 9.41 7.37
N LYS A 352 31.96 9.04 8.37
CA LYS A 352 32.39 7.67 8.60
C LYS A 352 31.71 7.07 9.81
N ILE A 353 31.23 5.83 9.70
CA ILE A 353 30.58 5.10 10.78
C ILE A 353 31.42 3.87 11.10
N PRO A 354 32.00 3.77 12.31
CA PRO A 354 32.71 2.56 12.72
C PRO A 354 31.71 1.42 12.90
N ILE A 355 31.93 0.31 12.19
CA ILE A 355 31.08 -0.87 12.24
C ILE A 355 31.79 -2.06 12.89
N LYS A 356 31.06 -2.79 13.73
CA LYS A 356 31.53 -3.99 14.42
C LYS A 356 31.13 -5.24 13.63
N LYS A 357 31.92 -6.32 13.77
CA LYS A 357 31.59 -7.62 13.19
C LYS A 357 30.17 -8.08 13.53
N ASN A 358 29.48 -8.71 12.57
CA ASN A 358 28.12 -9.27 12.72
C ASN A 358 27.09 -8.34 13.38
N THR A 359 27.21 -7.02 13.16
CA THR A 359 26.33 -6.01 13.77
C THR A 359 25.66 -5.19 12.68
N SER A 360 24.33 -5.04 12.74
CA SER A 360 23.56 -4.23 11.80
C SER A 360 23.40 -2.79 12.28
N TYR A 361 23.49 -1.86 11.33
CA TYR A 361 23.46 -0.42 11.54
C TYR A 361 22.29 0.20 10.78
N TYR A 362 21.68 1.20 11.39
CA TYR A 362 20.47 1.85 10.90
C TYR A 362 20.63 3.37 10.95
N MET A 363 19.91 4.05 10.05
CA MET A 363 19.84 5.50 9.99
C MET A 363 18.37 5.92 9.99
N THR A 364 18.00 6.85 10.87
CA THR A 364 16.67 7.46 10.84
C THR A 364 16.62 8.57 9.78
N MET A 365 15.46 8.76 9.14
CA MET A 365 15.23 9.86 8.20
C MET A 365 13.83 10.42 8.39
N GLY A 366 13.72 11.74 8.60
CA GLY A 366 12.46 12.44 8.80
C GLY A 366 11.57 12.45 7.55
N PRO A 367 10.24 12.57 7.74
CA PRO A 367 9.27 12.55 6.64
C PRO A 367 9.37 13.76 5.71
N ASN A 368 9.95 14.89 6.17
CA ASN A 368 10.06 16.10 5.37
C ASN A 368 11.30 16.12 4.45
N ILE A 369 12.11 15.06 4.45
CA ILE A 369 13.24 14.95 3.52
C ILE A 369 12.72 14.34 2.21
N ALA A 370 12.50 15.18 1.19
CA ALA A 370 11.93 14.70 -0.08
C ALA A 370 12.95 13.92 -0.93
N ASP A 371 12.48 12.90 -1.67
CA ASP A 371 13.27 12.07 -2.60
C ASP A 371 14.22 12.85 -3.48
N LYS A 372 13.72 13.95 -4.05
CA LYS A 372 14.46 14.78 -4.99
C LYS A 372 15.49 15.70 -4.33
N GLN A 373 15.39 15.96 -3.02
CA GLN A 373 16.25 16.91 -2.30
C GLN A 373 17.57 16.30 -1.81
N LEU A 374 17.56 15.00 -1.46
CA LEU A 374 18.70 14.34 -0.83
C LEU A 374 18.95 12.98 -1.45
N THR A 375 20.14 12.75 -1.99
CA THR A 375 20.60 11.39 -2.35
C THR A 375 21.58 10.91 -1.29
N VAL A 376 21.41 9.68 -0.80
CA VAL A 376 22.33 9.08 0.18
C VAL A 376 23.05 7.92 -0.47
N LEU A 377 24.39 7.93 -0.43
CA LEU A 377 25.21 6.79 -0.79
C LEU A 377 25.79 6.15 0.47
N VAL A 378 25.82 4.83 0.50
CA VAL A 378 26.54 4.04 1.52
C VAL A 378 27.58 3.18 0.81
N ASN A 379 28.85 3.40 1.14
CA ASN A 379 30.01 2.81 0.45
C ASN A 379 29.92 2.95 -1.09
N GLY A 380 29.46 4.11 -1.56
CA GLY A 380 29.33 4.43 -2.99
C GLY A 380 28.04 3.92 -3.66
N ASN A 381 27.24 3.09 -3.00
CA ASN A 381 25.98 2.57 -3.54
C ASN A 381 24.79 3.41 -3.06
N ASN A 382 23.78 3.61 -3.92
CA ASN A 382 22.55 4.30 -3.52
C ASN A 382 21.84 3.56 -2.37
N LEU A 383 21.47 4.32 -1.33
CA LEU A 383 20.54 3.85 -0.30
C LEU A 383 19.11 3.95 -0.85
N THR A 384 18.61 2.85 -1.39
CA THR A 384 17.23 2.74 -1.87
C THR A 384 16.28 2.67 -0.69
N GLN A 385 15.27 3.53 -0.65
CA GLN A 385 14.21 3.52 0.36
C GLN A 385 12.92 4.09 -0.24
N PHE A 386 11.77 3.51 0.11
CA PHE A 386 10.49 4.17 -0.12
C PHE A 386 10.33 5.32 0.88
N ARG A 387 10.30 6.57 0.40
CA ARG A 387 10.29 7.76 1.27
C ARG A 387 8.93 8.39 1.58
N PRO A 388 7.88 8.30 0.74
CA PRO A 388 6.58 8.82 1.13
C PRO A 388 6.12 8.22 2.47
N SER A 389 6.08 9.04 3.51
CA SER A 389 5.80 8.61 4.88
C SER A 389 5.29 9.78 5.71
N LYS A 390 4.40 9.51 6.66
CA LYS A 390 3.95 10.52 7.64
C LYS A 390 4.89 10.68 8.82
N LYS A 391 5.74 9.68 9.08
CA LYS A 391 6.67 9.64 10.23
C LYS A 391 8.09 9.32 9.79
N THR A 392 9.04 9.53 10.71
CA THR A 392 10.45 9.18 10.53
C THR A 392 10.59 7.70 10.21
N VAL A 393 11.34 7.37 9.15
CA VAL A 393 11.64 5.99 8.76
C VAL A 393 13.00 5.55 9.29
N VAL A 394 13.22 4.24 9.42
CA VAL A 394 14.48 3.64 9.88
C VAL A 394 15.08 2.79 8.76
N ALA A 395 16.13 3.26 8.10
CA ALA A 395 16.77 2.56 6.98
C ALA A 395 17.94 1.70 7.45
N ASN A 396 18.09 0.48 6.93
CA ASN A 396 19.28 -0.32 7.16
C ASN A 396 20.41 0.16 6.24
N ILE A 397 21.49 0.68 6.82
CA ILE A 397 22.60 1.26 6.05
C ILE A 397 23.75 0.29 5.88
N ALA A 398 24.00 -0.59 6.85
CA ALA A 398 25.12 -1.51 6.81
C ALA A 398 24.92 -2.70 7.74
N THR A 399 25.68 -3.76 7.50
CA THR A 399 25.88 -4.86 8.42
C THR A 399 27.34 -5.29 8.37
N GLY A 400 27.99 -5.35 9.53
CA GLY A 400 29.39 -5.74 9.61
C GLY A 400 29.60 -7.22 9.25
N GLY A 401 30.66 -7.49 8.49
CA GLY A 401 31.08 -8.84 8.12
C GLY A 401 31.83 -9.55 9.26
N THR A 402 32.92 -10.22 8.92
CA THR A 402 33.74 -11.02 9.85
C THR A 402 34.65 -10.18 10.75
N GLY A 403 34.95 -8.94 10.35
CA GLY A 403 35.82 -8.01 11.07
C GLY A 403 35.14 -6.68 11.39
N ASN A 404 35.84 -5.86 12.19
CA ASN A 404 35.48 -4.45 12.35
C ASN A 404 35.92 -3.69 11.09
N ASP A 405 35.13 -2.69 10.70
CA ASP A 405 35.35 -1.93 9.48
C ASP A 405 34.77 -0.51 9.64
N THR A 406 34.81 0.30 8.60
CA THR A 406 34.23 1.64 8.56
C THR A 406 33.37 1.81 7.32
N VAL A 407 32.13 2.25 7.52
CA VAL A 407 31.20 2.55 6.44
C VAL A 407 31.22 4.04 6.17
N THR A 408 31.29 4.41 4.89
CA THR A 408 31.21 5.81 4.44
C THR A 408 29.78 6.12 4.02
N VAL A 409 29.15 7.11 4.65
CA VAL A 409 27.83 7.62 4.28
C VAL A 409 27.99 9.00 3.68
N LYS A 410 27.52 9.18 2.44
CA LYS A 410 27.62 10.43 1.69
C LYS A 410 26.22 10.97 1.39
N PHE A 411 25.97 12.20 1.82
CA PHE A 411 24.72 12.94 1.65
C PHE A 411 24.88 13.98 0.54
N PHE A 412 24.27 13.78 -0.62
CA PHE A 412 24.24 14.76 -1.71
C PHE A 412 23.05 15.69 -1.54
N ALA A 413 23.32 17.00 -1.48
CA ALA A 413 22.30 18.03 -1.49
C ALA A 413 21.94 18.39 -2.94
N ASN A 414 20.77 17.97 -3.39
CA ASN A 414 20.29 18.21 -4.75
C ASN A 414 19.56 19.57 -4.88
N THR A 415 19.21 20.18 -3.76
CA THR A 415 18.66 21.55 -3.66
C THR A 415 19.60 22.46 -2.87
N ASN A 416 19.36 23.78 -2.93
CA ASN A 416 20.20 24.78 -2.25
C ASN A 416 20.22 24.58 -0.72
N ASP A 417 19.06 24.24 -0.16
CA ASP A 417 18.89 23.91 1.24
C ASP A 417 18.28 22.51 1.37
N VAL A 418 18.82 21.70 2.27
CA VAL A 418 18.27 20.38 2.63
C VAL A 418 18.24 20.25 4.15
N TRP A 419 17.04 20.10 4.71
CA TRP A 419 16.88 19.84 6.14
C TRP A 419 17.04 18.34 6.43
N LEU A 420 18.07 17.96 7.16
CA LEU A 420 18.32 16.60 7.65
C LEU A 420 17.48 16.30 8.89
N GLN A 421 16.15 16.36 8.73
CA GLN A 421 15.21 16.11 9.81
C GLN A 421 15.42 14.70 10.42
N ASN A 422 15.63 14.62 11.72
CA ASN A 422 15.78 13.37 12.47
C ASN A 422 16.80 12.38 11.88
N VAL A 423 17.95 12.85 11.39
CA VAL A 423 19.03 11.98 10.89
C VAL A 423 19.97 11.59 12.03
N ASN A 424 19.83 10.35 12.51
CA ASN A 424 20.67 9.76 13.56
C ASN A 424 21.09 8.35 13.15
N PHE A 425 22.18 7.84 13.74
CA PHE A 425 22.71 6.51 13.46
C PHE A 425 22.60 5.61 14.68
N TYR A 426 22.29 4.35 14.45
CA TYR A 426 22.08 3.35 15.51
C TYR A 426 22.71 2.03 15.14
N GLN A 427 23.15 1.28 16.14
CA GLN A 427 23.52 -0.14 16.02
C GLN A 427 22.54 -0.99 16.82
N ILE A 428 22.30 -2.21 16.37
CA ILE A 428 21.56 -3.20 17.16
C ILE A 428 22.53 -4.07 17.97
N ASN A 429 22.23 -4.27 19.26
CA ASN A 429 22.99 -5.17 20.10
C ASN A 429 22.60 -6.63 19.78
N GLN A 430 23.42 -7.30 18.97
CA GLN A 430 23.12 -8.66 18.47
C GLN A 430 23.01 -9.70 19.60
N GLN A 431 23.77 -9.57 20.68
CA GLN A 431 23.68 -10.50 21.82
C GLN A 431 22.34 -10.37 22.54
N LYS A 432 21.90 -9.14 22.81
CA LYS A 432 20.57 -8.87 23.36
C LYS A 432 19.47 -9.36 22.42
N MET A 433 19.64 -9.14 21.12
CA MET A 433 18.68 -9.60 20.11
C MET A 433 18.51 -11.13 20.13
N THR A 434 19.63 -11.87 20.15
CA THR A 434 19.63 -13.32 20.25
C THR A 434 19.04 -13.80 21.58
N LYS A 435 19.39 -13.17 22.70
CA LYS A 435 18.82 -13.50 24.03
C LYS A 435 17.29 -13.34 24.03
N LEU A 436 16.80 -12.18 23.58
CA LEU A 436 15.37 -11.87 23.52
C LEU A 436 14.62 -12.88 22.65
N THR A 437 15.10 -13.12 21.43
CA THR A 437 14.40 -14.01 20.49
C THR A 437 14.43 -15.46 20.92
N ASN A 438 15.54 -15.96 21.47
CA ASN A 438 15.61 -17.32 22.01
C ASN A 438 14.66 -17.51 23.20
N ALA A 439 14.55 -16.52 24.09
CA ALA A 439 13.63 -16.57 25.21
C ALA A 439 12.17 -16.67 24.73
N LEU A 440 11.75 -15.81 23.80
CA LEU A 440 10.38 -15.79 23.27
C LEU A 440 10.04 -17.04 22.46
N LYS A 441 10.99 -17.56 21.66
CA LYS A 441 10.83 -18.82 20.91
C LYS A 441 10.70 -20.06 21.79
N SER A 442 11.18 -20.01 23.04
CA SER A 442 11.07 -21.14 23.98
C SER A 442 9.65 -21.39 24.49
N THR A 443 8.72 -20.47 24.20
CA THR A 443 7.30 -20.52 24.59
C THR A 443 6.41 -20.06 23.42
N PRO A 444 6.42 -20.79 22.29
CA PRO A 444 5.70 -20.40 21.10
C PRO A 444 4.19 -20.69 21.25
N TYR A 445 3.37 -19.85 20.63
CA TYR A 445 2.02 -20.24 20.23
C TYR A 445 2.12 -21.03 18.93
N ASN A 446 1.98 -22.35 19.03
CA ASN A 446 2.05 -23.28 17.92
C ASN A 446 0.70 -23.31 17.20
N VAL A 447 0.61 -22.58 16.09
CA VAL A 447 -0.58 -22.60 15.23
C VAL A 447 -0.71 -23.97 14.59
N THR A 448 -1.86 -24.62 14.77
CA THR A 448 -2.17 -25.93 14.18
C THR A 448 -3.15 -25.85 13.03
N LYS A 449 -4.06 -24.86 13.05
CA LYS A 449 -5.06 -24.64 12.00
C LYS A 449 -5.31 -23.16 11.81
N TRP A 450 -5.38 -22.71 10.56
CA TRP A 450 -5.72 -21.33 10.23
C TRP A 450 -6.43 -21.22 8.89
N ASN A 451 -7.21 -20.14 8.75
CA ASN A 451 -7.83 -19.70 7.51
C ASN A 451 -8.03 -18.17 7.58
N ASN A 452 -8.78 -17.60 6.63
CA ASN A 452 -8.97 -16.16 6.51
C ASN A 452 -9.62 -15.47 7.73
N HIS A 453 -10.34 -16.20 8.59
CA HIS A 453 -11.05 -15.63 9.73
C HIS A 453 -10.81 -16.38 11.06
N ARG A 454 -9.95 -17.38 11.10
CA ARG A 454 -9.70 -18.21 12.29
C ARG A 454 -8.24 -18.63 12.39
N LEU A 455 -7.70 -18.59 13.61
CA LEU A 455 -6.36 -19.06 13.96
C LEU A 455 -6.43 -19.86 15.25
N SER A 456 -6.09 -21.15 15.22
CA SER A 456 -6.16 -22.05 16.38
C SER A 456 -4.82 -22.75 16.61
N GLY A 457 -4.48 -22.98 17.88
CA GLY A 457 -3.17 -23.51 18.24
C GLY A 457 -3.04 -23.80 19.73
N THR A 458 -1.83 -24.12 20.16
CA THR A 458 -1.52 -24.42 21.56
C THR A 458 -0.35 -23.58 22.06
N ILE A 459 -0.34 -23.28 23.36
CA ILE A 459 0.78 -22.63 24.04
C ILE A 459 0.94 -23.23 25.44
N ASN A 460 2.19 -23.34 25.90
CA ASN A 460 2.51 -23.71 27.28
C ASN A 460 3.11 -22.52 28.02
N ILE A 461 2.38 -22.02 29.02
CA ILE A 461 2.75 -20.87 29.85
C ILE A 461 3.54 -21.35 31.05
N LYS A 462 4.81 -20.95 31.13
CA LYS A 462 5.75 -21.47 32.15
C LYS A 462 5.61 -20.79 33.50
N ARG A 463 5.17 -19.52 33.56
CA ARG A 463 5.11 -18.71 34.79
C ARG A 463 3.75 -18.02 34.93
N ALA A 464 3.26 -17.86 36.16
CA ALA A 464 1.92 -17.31 36.44
C ALA A 464 1.73 -15.84 35.99
N ASN A 465 2.80 -15.06 35.87
CA ASN A 465 2.74 -13.63 35.49
C ASN A 465 3.00 -13.41 33.99
N GLN A 466 2.59 -14.36 33.14
CA GLN A 466 2.74 -14.28 31.69
C GLN A 466 1.39 -14.17 31.00
N SER A 467 1.40 -13.54 29.83
CA SER A 467 0.29 -13.49 28.88
C SER A 467 0.72 -14.13 27.55
N LEU A 468 -0.25 -14.63 26.78
CA LEU A 468 -0.04 -14.90 25.36
C LEU A 468 -0.07 -13.56 24.63
N THR A 469 1.08 -13.12 24.11
CA THR A 469 1.19 -11.91 23.31
C THR A 469 1.37 -12.29 21.85
N THR A 470 0.66 -11.60 20.96
CA THR A 470 0.62 -11.91 19.54
C THR A 470 1.00 -10.72 18.70
N THR A 471 1.26 -10.94 17.41
CA THR A 471 1.31 -9.90 16.38
C THR A 471 0.05 -9.94 15.50
N ILE A 472 -1.10 -10.26 16.09
CA ILE A 472 -2.41 -10.14 15.46
C ILE A 472 -2.94 -8.73 15.76
N PRO A 473 -3.27 -7.91 14.74
CA PRO A 473 -3.84 -6.58 14.95
C PRO A 473 -5.12 -6.64 15.78
N TYR A 474 -5.21 -5.81 16.82
CA TYR A 474 -6.40 -5.68 17.65
C TYR A 474 -7.52 -4.97 16.89
N SER A 475 -8.70 -5.57 16.90
CA SER A 475 -9.96 -5.02 16.37
C SER A 475 -11.11 -5.56 17.22
N LYS A 476 -12.22 -4.81 17.29
CA LYS A 476 -13.43 -5.24 18.00
C LYS A 476 -14.05 -6.51 17.39
N GLY A 477 -13.71 -6.85 16.14
CA GLY A 477 -14.17 -8.06 15.48
C GLY A 477 -13.49 -9.36 15.96
N TRP A 478 -12.39 -9.27 16.72
CA TRP A 478 -11.70 -10.46 17.23
C TRP A 478 -12.37 -11.02 18.49
N HIS A 479 -12.65 -12.32 18.44
CA HIS A 479 -13.14 -13.13 19.55
C HIS A 479 -12.10 -14.18 19.90
N VAL A 480 -11.78 -14.31 21.19
CA VAL A 480 -10.73 -15.21 21.67
C VAL A 480 -11.33 -16.23 22.63
N LYS A 481 -10.96 -17.50 22.47
CA LYS A 481 -11.26 -18.57 23.41
C LYS A 481 -9.97 -19.21 23.92
N VAL A 482 -9.89 -19.45 25.22
CA VAL A 482 -8.85 -20.24 25.89
C VAL A 482 -9.54 -21.44 26.52
N ASP A 483 -9.15 -22.66 26.13
CA ASP A 483 -9.77 -23.92 26.56
C ASP A 483 -11.30 -23.88 26.43
N ASN A 484 -11.79 -23.43 25.28
CA ASN A 484 -13.20 -23.23 24.94
C ASN A 484 -13.96 -22.14 25.73
N HIS A 485 -13.32 -21.46 26.68
CA HIS A 485 -13.91 -20.36 27.43
C HIS A 485 -13.57 -19.02 26.79
N ALA A 486 -14.54 -18.11 26.69
CA ALA A 486 -14.34 -16.79 26.11
C ALA A 486 -13.43 -15.94 27.01
N VAL A 487 -12.43 -15.28 26.40
CA VAL A 487 -11.50 -14.39 27.11
C VAL A 487 -11.47 -13.04 26.39
N THR A 488 -11.53 -11.95 27.16
CA THR A 488 -11.42 -10.60 26.60
C THR A 488 -9.95 -10.29 26.28
N PRO A 489 -9.59 -10.06 25.00
CA PRO A 489 -8.24 -9.67 24.62
C PRO A 489 -7.91 -8.26 25.14
N ARG A 490 -6.65 -8.07 25.52
CA ARG A 490 -6.06 -6.76 25.82
C ARG A 490 -5.23 -6.27 24.63
N LYS A 491 -4.96 -4.97 24.61
CA LYS A 491 -4.12 -4.35 23.58
C LYS A 491 -2.68 -4.22 24.07
N TRP A 492 -1.72 -4.63 23.26
CA TRP A 492 -0.27 -4.46 23.45
C TRP A 492 0.32 -3.61 22.31
N GLY A 493 1.32 -2.76 22.61
CA GLY A 493 1.97 -1.90 21.61
C GLY A 493 0.99 -1.01 20.82
N ARG A 494 -0.17 -0.67 21.44
CA ARG A 494 -1.31 0.02 20.82
C ARG A 494 -1.88 -0.61 19.53
N MET A 495 -1.40 -1.79 19.15
CA MET A 495 -1.68 -2.40 17.85
C MET A 495 -2.13 -3.85 17.96
N PHE A 496 -1.53 -4.64 18.86
CA PHE A 496 -1.69 -6.08 18.84
C PHE A 496 -2.52 -6.64 19.99
N ILE A 497 -2.94 -7.89 19.84
CA ILE A 497 -3.67 -8.64 20.87
C ILE A 497 -2.70 -9.28 21.87
N SER A 498 -3.00 -9.11 23.17
CA SER A 498 -2.46 -9.88 24.28
C SER A 498 -3.60 -10.52 25.06
N VAL A 499 -3.49 -11.81 25.37
CA VAL A 499 -4.53 -12.61 26.03
C VAL A 499 -4.03 -12.97 27.44
N PRO A 500 -4.74 -12.52 28.51
CA PRO A 500 -4.48 -13.02 29.85
C PRO A 500 -4.71 -14.52 29.91
N ILE A 501 -3.73 -15.27 30.44
CA ILE A 501 -3.76 -16.73 30.44
C ILE A 501 -3.02 -17.25 31.66
N SER A 502 -3.51 -18.32 32.27
CA SER A 502 -2.89 -18.94 33.43
C SER A 502 -1.62 -19.72 33.07
N LYS A 503 -0.87 -20.14 34.09
CA LYS A 503 0.23 -21.11 33.92
C LYS A 503 -0.35 -22.45 33.48
N GLY A 504 0.29 -23.11 32.51
CA GLY A 504 -0.13 -24.41 32.00
C GLY A 504 -0.19 -24.48 30.48
N SER A 505 -0.56 -25.66 29.98
CA SER A 505 -0.82 -25.90 28.56
C SER A 505 -2.26 -25.54 28.23
N HIS A 506 -2.44 -24.74 27.18
CA HIS A 506 -3.74 -24.21 26.79
C HIS A 506 -3.97 -24.32 25.29
N HIS A 507 -5.21 -24.60 24.91
CA HIS A 507 -5.68 -24.45 23.54
C HIS A 507 -6.28 -23.06 23.35
N VAL A 508 -5.78 -22.30 22.38
CA VAL A 508 -6.26 -20.94 22.11
C VAL A 508 -6.81 -20.88 20.69
N THR A 509 -7.96 -20.23 20.53
CA THR A 509 -8.59 -19.95 19.23
C THR A 509 -8.91 -18.47 19.12
N PHE A 510 -8.46 -17.85 18.03
CA PHE A 510 -8.86 -16.51 17.59
C PHE A 510 -9.84 -16.66 16.42
N THR A 511 -10.96 -15.96 16.46
CA THR A 511 -11.94 -15.89 15.35
C THR A 511 -12.29 -14.43 15.06
N TYR A 512 -12.20 -14.02 13.81
CA TYR A 512 -12.53 -12.68 13.35
C TYR A 512 -13.93 -12.66 12.75
N TRP A 513 -14.73 -11.66 13.15
CA TRP A 513 -16.02 -11.36 12.56
C TRP A 513 -16.13 -9.84 12.35
N PRO A 514 -16.28 -9.34 11.10
CA PRO A 514 -16.32 -7.91 10.85
C PRO A 514 -17.48 -7.23 11.59
N GLN A 515 -17.20 -6.09 12.22
CA GLN A 515 -18.21 -5.31 12.91
C GLN A 515 -19.28 -4.81 11.91
N GLY A 516 -20.55 -5.00 12.25
CA GLY A 516 -21.67 -4.57 11.41
C GLY A 516 -22.06 -5.54 10.29
N LEU A 517 -21.27 -6.58 10.00
CA LEU A 517 -21.61 -7.57 8.97
C LEU A 517 -22.94 -8.26 9.25
N GLY A 518 -23.17 -8.69 10.49
CA GLY A 518 -24.44 -9.32 10.90
C GLY A 518 -25.64 -8.39 10.74
N THR A 519 -25.49 -7.12 11.15
CA THR A 519 -26.52 -6.10 10.97
C THR A 519 -26.78 -5.82 9.50
N GLY A 520 -25.73 -5.73 8.67
CA GLY A 520 -25.87 -5.52 7.23
C GLY A 520 -26.58 -6.69 6.55
N ILE A 521 -26.28 -7.94 6.93
CA ILE A 521 -26.97 -9.14 6.44
C ILE A 521 -28.45 -9.08 6.82
N LEU A 522 -28.78 -8.75 8.07
CA LEU A 522 -30.15 -8.65 8.54
C LEU A 522 -30.94 -7.58 7.75
N ILE A 523 -30.38 -6.38 7.60
CA ILE A 523 -31.01 -5.29 6.82
C ILE A 523 -31.22 -5.72 5.37
N SER A 524 -30.24 -6.41 4.77
CA SER A 524 -30.33 -6.89 3.39
C SER A 524 -31.45 -7.92 3.21
N ILE A 525 -31.57 -8.87 4.15
CA ILE A 525 -32.64 -9.87 4.15
C ILE A 525 -34.01 -9.20 4.30
N LEU A 526 -34.15 -8.25 5.22
CA LEU A 526 -35.40 -7.50 5.40
C LEU A 526 -35.77 -6.69 4.15
N GLY A 527 -34.78 -6.06 3.50
CA GLY A 527 -34.99 -5.33 2.24
C GLY A 527 -35.44 -6.23 1.09
N ILE A 528 -34.82 -7.40 0.92
CA ILE A 528 -35.24 -8.39 -0.09
C ILE A 528 -36.65 -8.91 0.23
N GLY A 529 -36.93 -9.21 1.50
CA GLY A 529 -38.26 -9.62 1.95
C GLY A 529 -39.33 -8.58 1.64
N TYR A 530 -39.03 -7.30 1.88
CA TYR A 530 -39.91 -6.18 1.53
C TYR A 530 -40.20 -6.13 0.02
N LEU A 531 -39.16 -6.17 -0.83
CA LEU A 531 -39.33 -6.15 -2.29
C LEU A 531 -40.15 -7.34 -2.80
N PHE A 532 -39.96 -8.52 -2.20
CA PHE A 532 -40.73 -9.71 -2.54
C PHE A 532 -42.21 -9.55 -2.17
N ILE A 533 -42.49 -9.07 -0.96
CA ILE A 533 -43.87 -8.81 -0.48
C ILE A 533 -44.55 -7.76 -1.38
N GLU A 534 -43.84 -6.67 -1.72
CA GLU A 534 -44.35 -5.62 -2.60
C GLU A 534 -44.70 -6.17 -4.00
N ASN A 535 -43.82 -6.98 -4.59
CA ASN A 535 -44.08 -7.59 -5.89
C ASN A 535 -45.28 -8.55 -5.85
N GLN A 536 -45.41 -9.38 -4.80
CA GLN A 536 -46.56 -10.26 -4.62
C GLN A 536 -47.86 -9.46 -4.43
N TRP A 537 -47.81 -8.35 -3.69
CA TRP A 537 -48.94 -7.46 -3.50
C TRP A 537 -49.38 -6.82 -4.82
N LYS A 538 -48.44 -6.24 -5.59
CA LYS A 538 -48.72 -5.68 -6.92
C LYS A 538 -49.31 -6.70 -7.87
N ARG A 539 -48.76 -7.93 -7.91
CA ARG A 539 -49.31 -9.00 -8.76
C ARG A 539 -50.73 -9.39 -8.41
N ARG A 540 -51.12 -9.32 -7.13
CA ARG A 540 -52.48 -9.66 -6.68
C ARG A 540 -53.51 -8.53 -6.91
N HIS A 541 -53.06 -7.28 -7.05
CA HIS A 541 -53.95 -6.11 -7.17
C HIS A 541 -53.89 -5.41 -8.54
N HIS A 542 -52.96 -5.81 -9.40
CA HIS A 542 -52.84 -5.34 -10.80
C HIS A 542 -53.00 -6.47 -11.83
N SER A 543 -53.52 -7.63 -11.41
CA SER A 543 -54.16 -8.64 -12.27
C SER A 543 -55.66 -8.49 -12.16
#